data_AF-A0A920Q3N1-F1
#
_entry.id   AF-A0A920Q3N1-F1
#
_cell.length_a   1.000
_cell.length_b   1.000
_cell.length_c   1.000
_cell.angle_alpha   90.00
_cell.angle_beta   90.00
_cell.angle_gamma   90.00
#
_symmetry.space_group_name_H-M   'P 1'
#
loop_
_entity.id
_entity.type
_entity.pdbx_description
1 polymer ?
#
loop_
_entity_poly.entity_id
_entity_poly.type
_entity_poly.pdbx_seq_one_letter_code
_entity_poly.pdbx_strand_id
1 'polypeptide(L)'
;MDIGAAEYIHRRLIEERSAGNAILVISEDLDEVLALSDRVAVMFEGQIVAVMDVAEAMWRGSAYSWPAVRSWLRCPSRSVDG
;
A
#
# COMPACT_ATOMS: atom_id res chain seq x y z
N MET A 1 -8.83 -9.85 -18.31
CA MET A 1 -9.60 -10.09 -17.07
C MET A 1 -10.93 -9.38 -17.24
N ASP A 2 -12.04 -10.06 -16.98
CA ASP A 2 -13.38 -9.47 -17.08
C ASP A 2 -13.48 -8.23 -16.20
N ILE A 3 -13.62 -7.06 -16.82
CA ILE A 3 -13.68 -5.76 -16.14
C ILE A 3 -14.76 -5.76 -15.05
N GLY A 4 -15.88 -6.46 -15.29
CA GLY A 4 -16.98 -6.55 -14.32
C GLY A 4 -16.68 -7.39 -13.07
N ALA A 5 -15.77 -8.38 -13.15
CA ALA A 5 -15.44 -9.23 -12.00
C ALA A 5 -14.52 -8.50 -11.01
N ALA A 6 -13.54 -7.75 -11.53
CA ALA A 6 -12.64 -6.94 -10.71
C ALA A 6 -13.41 -5.81 -9.99
N GLU A 7 -14.31 -5.12 -10.68
CA GLU A 7 -15.12 -4.04 -10.10
C GLU A 7 -16.08 -4.54 -9.01
N TYR A 8 -16.62 -5.76 -9.15
CA TYR A 8 -17.43 -6.40 -8.11
C TYR A 8 -16.62 -6.67 -6.84
N ILE A 9 -15.41 -7.23 -6.97
CA ILE A 9 -14.53 -7.49 -5.82
C ILE A 9 -14.12 -6.18 -5.16
N HIS A 10 -13.72 -5.18 -5.95
CA HIS A 10 -13.31 -3.88 -5.43
C HIS A 10 -14.40 -3.20 -4.60
N ARG A 11 -15.64 -3.20 -5.08
CA ARG A 11 -16.79 -2.65 -4.34
C ARG A 11 -17.08 -3.41 -3.05
N ARG A 12 -16.98 -4.75 -3.06
CA ARG A 12 -17.14 -5.57 -1.85
C ARG A 12 -16.06 -5.27 -0.81
N LEU A 13 -14.81 -5.07 -1.23
CA LEU A 13 -13.73 -4.70 -0.33
C LEU A 13 -13.99 -3.33 0.33
N ILE A 14 -14.50 -2.36 -0.42
CA ILE A 14 -14.87 -1.04 0.13
C ILE A 14 -16.03 -1.17 1.14
N GLU A 15 -17.06 -1.95 0.82
CA GLU A 15 -18.21 -2.18 1.72
C GLU A 15 -17.78 -2.81 3.04
N GLU A 16 -16.96 -3.87 2.99
CA GLU A 16 -16.45 -4.57 4.18
C GLU A 16 -15.52 -3.67 5.01
N ARG A 17 -14.65 -2.89 4.36
CA ARG A 17 -13.83 -1.86 5.04
C ARG A 17 -14.72 -0.86 5.75
N SER A 18 -15.75 -0.36 5.07
CA SER A 18 -16.69 0.62 5.60
C SER A 18 -17.53 0.05 6.76
N ALA A 19 -17.74 -1.26 6.79
CA ALA A 19 -18.36 -1.98 7.90
C ALA A 19 -17.43 -2.13 9.13
N GLY A 20 -16.18 -1.69 9.04
CA GLY A 20 -15.19 -1.75 10.13
C GLY A 20 -14.36 -3.04 10.14
N ASN A 21 -14.43 -3.86 9.09
CA ASN A 21 -13.63 -5.08 8.99
C ASN A 21 -12.20 -4.75 8.54
N ALA A 22 -11.22 -5.45 9.13
CA ALA A 22 -9.82 -5.34 8.71
C ALA A 22 -9.59 -6.12 7.41
N ILE A 23 -9.05 -5.45 6.40
CA ILE A 23 -8.77 -6.02 5.08
C ILE A 23 -7.29 -5.87 4.78
N LEU A 24 -6.65 -6.96 4.35
CA LEU A 24 -5.29 -6.96 3.83
C LEU A 24 -5.35 -7.18 2.31
N VAL A 25 -4.91 -6.18 1.55
CA VAL A 25 -4.76 -6.25 0.10
C VAL A 25 -3.28 -6.24 -0.24
N ILE A 26 -2.86 -7.14 -1.13
CA ILE A 26 -1.50 -7.19 -1.68
C ILE A 26 -1.64 -7.04 -3.19
N SER A 27 -1.10 -5.96 -3.74
CA SER A 27 -1.12 -5.68 -5.18
C SER A 27 0.16 -4.92 -5.56
N GLU A 28 0.59 -5.08 -6.81
CA GLU A 28 1.65 -4.28 -7.42
C GLU A 28 1.12 -2.97 -8.03
N ASP A 29 -0.19 -2.88 -8.22
CA ASP A 29 -0.87 -1.70 -8.71
C ASP A 29 -1.03 -0.69 -7.56
N LEU A 30 -0.24 0.38 -7.62
CA LEU A 30 -0.24 1.40 -6.59
C LEU A 30 -1.57 2.16 -6.54
N ASP A 31 -2.24 2.37 -7.67
CA ASP A 31 -3.50 3.12 -7.71
C ASP A 31 -4.61 2.31 -7.02
N GLU A 32 -4.63 0.98 -7.21
CA GLU A 32 -5.54 0.08 -6.50
C GLU A 32 -5.29 0.09 -4.98
N VAL A 33 -4.03 -0.02 -4.55
CA VAL A 33 -3.66 0.00 -3.12
C VAL A 33 -4.03 1.34 -2.48
N LEU A 34 -3.75 2.45 -3.15
CA LEU A 34 -4.05 3.79 -2.66
C LEU A 34 -5.57 4.05 -2.60
N ALA A 35 -6.35 3.53 -3.55
CA ALA A 35 -7.80 3.67 -3.53
C ALA A 35 -8.45 2.87 -2.38
N LEU A 36 -7.91 1.69 -2.06
CA LEU A 36 -8.51 0.75 -1.10
C LEU A 36 -7.98 0.81 0.33
N SER A 37 -6.86 1.49 0.60
CA SER A 37 -6.18 1.40 1.90
C SER A 37 -6.27 2.67 2.74
N ASP A 38 -6.31 2.53 4.07
CA ASP A 38 -6.06 3.62 5.02
C ASP A 38 -4.55 3.83 5.24
N ARG A 39 -3.81 2.72 5.34
CA ARG A 39 -2.38 2.65 5.61
C ARG A 39 -1.72 1.74 4.58
N VAL A 40 -0.49 2.07 4.20
CA VAL A 40 0.29 1.32 3.22
C VAL A 40 1.61 0.90 3.82
N ALA A 41 1.94 -0.38 3.69
CA ALA A 41 3.25 -0.92 4.01
C ALA A 41 3.97 -1.32 2.71
N VAL A 42 5.24 -0.94 2.57
CA VAL A 42 6.07 -1.31 1.42
C VAL A 42 6.96 -2.47 1.83
N MET A 43 6.91 -3.56 1.06
CA MET A 43 7.79 -4.71 1.23
C MET A 43 8.84 -4.74 0.11
N PHE A 44 10.10 -4.96 0.48
CA PHE A 44 11.21 -5.17 -0.45
C PHE A 44 12.19 -6.17 0.14
N GLU A 45 12.66 -7.14 -0.66
CA GLU A 45 13.56 -8.23 -0.20
C GLU A 45 13.06 -8.97 1.06
N GLY A 46 11.74 -9.16 1.18
CA GLY A 46 11.14 -9.87 2.31
C GLY A 46 11.09 -9.05 3.61
N GLN A 47 11.42 -7.76 3.58
CA GLN A 47 11.32 -6.86 4.73
C GLN A 47 10.34 -5.73 4.47
N ILE A 48 9.64 -5.28 5.51
CA ILE A 48 8.85 -4.04 5.46
C ILE A 48 9.84 -2.90 5.59
N VAL A 49 9.91 -2.04 4.57
CA VAL A 49 10.89 -0.94 4.48
C VAL A 49 10.25 0.43 4.73
N ALA A 50 8.92 0.51 4.71
CA ALA A 50 8.16 1.70 5.05
C ALA A 50 6.74 1.33 5.48
N VAL A 51 6.19 2.11 6.42
CA VAL A 51 4.76 2.11 6.76
C VAL A 51 4.32 3.56 6.84
N MET A 52 3.25 3.92 6.15
CA MET A 52 2.74 5.30 6.14
C MET A 52 1.23 5.34 5.90
N ASP A 53 0.64 6.50 6.17
CA ASP A 53 -0.76 6.76 5.83
C ASP A 53 -0.91 6.99 4.33
N VAL A 54 -2.07 6.60 3.79
CA VAL A 54 -2.34 6.71 2.34
C VAL A 54 -2.24 8.16 1.83
N ALA A 55 -2.54 9.15 2.68
CA ALA A 55 -2.41 10.56 2.33
C ALA A 55 -0.96 10.98 2.03
N GLU A 56 0.00 10.43 2.77
CA GLU A 56 1.43 10.66 2.52
C GLU A 56 1.88 9.96 1.22
N ALA A 57 1.35 8.75 0.99
CA ALA A 57 1.64 7.95 -0.17
C ALA A 57 1.13 8.59 -1.48
N MET A 58 -0.10 9.12 -1.47
CA MET A 58 -0.75 9.75 -2.63
C MET A 58 -0.01 10.98 -3.16
N TRP A 59 0.54 11.84 -2.29
CA TRP A 59 1.27 13.04 -2.73
C TRP A 59 2.51 12.71 -3.59
N ARG A 60 2.98 11.46 -3.54
CA ARG A 60 4.36 11.13 -3.92
C ARG A 60 4.45 10.30 -5.21
N GLY A 61 3.31 9.88 -5.78
CA GLY A 61 3.13 9.43 -7.18
C GLY A 61 3.87 8.16 -7.63
N SER A 62 4.89 7.69 -6.89
CA SER A 62 5.63 6.45 -7.14
C SER A 62 6.33 6.00 -5.87
N ALA A 63 6.24 4.72 -5.52
CA ALA A 63 6.93 4.15 -4.36
C ALA A 63 8.45 4.42 -4.37
N TYR A 64 9.09 4.47 -5.55
CA TYR A 64 10.53 4.78 -5.67
C TYR A 64 10.90 6.21 -5.31
N SER A 65 9.94 7.14 -5.34
CA SER A 65 10.19 8.51 -4.89
C SER A 65 10.21 8.58 -3.35
N TRP A 66 9.81 7.52 -2.63
CA TRP A 66 9.56 7.60 -1.20
C TRP A 66 10.80 7.77 -0.33
N PRO A 67 10.87 8.69 0.67
CA PRO A 67 12.13 8.99 1.32
C PRO A 67 12.50 7.83 2.23
N ALA A 68 11.52 7.14 2.82
CA ALA A 68 11.69 5.89 3.55
C ALA A 68 12.29 4.81 2.63
N VAL A 69 11.69 4.56 1.46
CA VAL A 69 12.20 3.59 0.47
C VAL A 69 13.59 3.98 -0.06
N ARG A 70 13.81 5.25 -0.42
CA ARG A 70 15.11 5.77 -0.88
C ARG A 70 16.17 5.79 0.22
N SER A 71 15.78 6.01 1.47
CA SER A 71 16.65 5.95 2.63
C SER A 71 17.07 4.51 2.88
N TRP A 72 16.14 3.57 2.79
CA TRP A 72 16.41 2.14 2.90
C TRP A 72 17.36 1.65 1.80
N LEU A 73 17.15 2.05 0.53
CA LEU A 73 18.07 1.74 -0.58
C LEU A 73 19.51 2.23 -0.33
N ARG A 74 19.69 3.27 0.50
CA ARG A 74 21.03 3.75 0.91
C ARG A 74 21.58 3.03 2.14
N CYS A 75 20.73 2.46 2.99
CA CYS A 75 21.13 1.83 4.24
C CYS A 75 20.10 0.74 4.64
N PRO A 76 20.26 -0.51 4.15
CA PRO A 76 19.28 -1.58 4.34
C PRO A 76 19.18 -2.10 5.78
N SER A 77 20.19 -1.83 6.62
CA SER A 77 20.30 -2.37 7.98
C SER A 77 19.48 -1.63 9.04
N ARG A 78 18.80 -0.54 8.67
CA ARG A 78 17.96 0.23 9.60
C ARG A 78 16.52 -0.29 9.51
N SER A 79 16.12 -1.11 10.48
CA SER A 79 14.73 -1.56 10.64
C SER A 79 13.80 -0.35 10.81
N VAL A 80 12.59 -0.50 10.29
CA VAL A 80 11.50 0.46 10.47
C VAL A 80 10.99 0.30 11.90
N ASP A 81 11.71 0.88 12.86
CA ASP A 81 11.24 0.97 14.23
C ASP A 81 10.04 1.94 14.24
N GLY A 82 8.91 1.44 14.75
CA GLY A 82 7.54 1.88 14.45
C GLY A 82 7.06 3.16 15.12
#